data_AF-A0A9Q0F275-F1
#
_entry.id   AF-A0A9Q0F275-F1
#
_cell.length_a   1.000
_cell.length_b   1.000
_cell.length_c   1.000
_cell.angle_alpha   90.00
_cell.angle_beta   90.00
_cell.angle_gamma   90.00
#
_symmetry.space_group_name_H-M   'P 1'
#
loop_
_entity.id
_entity.type
_entity.pdbx_description
1 polymer ?
#
loop_
_entity_poly.entity_id
_entity_poly.type
_entity_poly.pdbx_seq_one_letter_code
_entity_poly.pdbx_strand_id
1 'polypeptide(L)'
;EKCFKLDDGRNLCSECFQTSVLDTEKLKNIIREVQEFYMEEFNMIISLEFPILLVNRDEMKRVSRKSMCRSPFPRTDFLAPTLFWPCCFAGKVLSVQRCIVRDGNIEAQKTWKKSAKSRKTSMKLGICLLYGMSGLETATTLVLEIMHVWLLSKGVKPMEGEAVSGICQVVGHIWRERYKSSNLSDGGNSESDHRLLTLLEMRKMPRGIGFEKGMKAVEEYGLRFVLDEIVSKGKFPSTHT
;
A
#
# COMPACT_ATOMS: atom_id res chain seq x y z
N GLU A 1 -14.22 -5.60 26.02
CA GLU A 1 -13.20 -6.18 25.13
C GLU A 1 -11.84 -5.56 25.42
N LYS A 2 -10.76 -6.36 25.37
CA LYS A 2 -9.40 -5.83 25.58
C LYS A 2 -9.00 -4.98 24.36
N CYS A 3 -8.49 -3.80 24.63
CA CYS A 3 -8.08 -2.84 23.61
C CYS A 3 -6.61 -2.47 23.84
N PHE A 4 -5.87 -2.32 22.74
CA PHE A 4 -4.47 -1.94 22.75
C PHE A 4 -4.31 -0.55 22.13
N LYS A 5 -3.80 0.40 22.91
CA LYS A 5 -3.66 1.80 22.50
C LYS A 5 -2.30 2.03 21.85
N LEU A 6 -2.30 2.51 20.61
CA LEU A 6 -1.13 2.94 19.87
C LEU A 6 -0.66 4.33 20.33
N ASP A 7 0.62 4.63 20.12
CA ASP A 7 1.23 5.89 20.54
C ASP A 7 0.71 7.15 19.83
N ASP A 8 -0.08 6.97 18.77
CA ASP A 8 -0.76 8.04 18.02
C ASP A 8 -2.25 8.14 18.35
N GLY A 9 -2.68 7.51 19.44
CA GLY A 9 -4.04 7.57 19.97
C GLY A 9 -5.03 6.63 19.30
N ARG A 10 -4.63 5.89 18.24
CA ARG A 10 -5.46 4.82 17.67
C ARG A 10 -5.57 3.64 18.63
N ASN A 11 -6.64 2.88 18.48
CA ASN A 11 -6.97 1.73 19.30
C ASN A 11 -7.09 0.48 18.42
N LEU A 12 -6.50 -0.63 18.87
CA LEU A 12 -6.62 -1.94 18.23
C LEU A 12 -7.44 -2.85 19.15
N CYS A 13 -8.52 -3.45 18.65
CA CYS A 13 -9.12 -4.59 19.35
C CYS A 13 -8.15 -5.79 19.36
N SER A 14 -8.43 -6.80 20.17
CA SER A 14 -7.60 -8.01 20.27
C SER A 14 -7.33 -8.67 18.91
N GLU A 15 -8.33 -8.74 18.01
CA GLU A 15 -8.19 -9.35 16.68
C GLU A 15 -7.28 -8.50 15.77
N CYS A 16 -7.50 -7.18 15.73
CA CYS A 16 -6.64 -6.25 15.00
C CYS A 16 -5.19 -6.31 15.51
N PHE A 17 -5.00 -6.45 16.82
CA PHE A 17 -3.68 -6.52 17.43
C PHE A 17 -2.88 -7.72 16.92
N GLN A 18 -3.48 -8.92 16.86
CA GLN A 18 -2.81 -10.14 16.40
C GLN A 18 -2.34 -10.05 14.94
N THR A 19 -3.14 -9.42 14.10
CA THR A 19 -2.87 -9.32 12.66
C THR A 19 -2.01 -8.10 12.31
N SER A 20 -1.84 -7.17 13.25
CA SER A 20 -1.15 -5.89 13.01
C SER A 20 0.36 -6.00 12.74
N VAL A 21 0.88 -5.05 11.95
CA VAL A 21 2.30 -4.88 11.67
C VAL A 21 2.87 -3.85 12.64
N LEU A 22 3.61 -4.32 13.63
CA LEU A 22 4.15 -3.51 14.74
C LEU A 22 5.68 -3.44 14.76
N ASP A 23 6.35 -4.13 13.83
CA ASP A 23 7.80 -4.20 13.76
C ASP A 23 8.29 -4.36 12.32
N THR A 24 9.59 -4.12 12.16
CA THR A 24 10.26 -4.15 10.87
C THR A 24 10.53 -5.55 10.34
N GLU A 25 10.55 -6.60 11.17
CA GLU A 25 10.71 -7.98 10.70
C GLU A 25 9.46 -8.46 10.00
N LYS A 26 8.28 -8.20 10.58
CA LYS A 26 7.00 -8.48 9.92
C LYS A 26 6.85 -7.67 8.63
N LEU A 27 7.29 -6.40 8.62
CA LEU A 27 7.32 -5.60 7.39
C LEU A 27 8.24 -6.20 6.32
N LYS A 28 9.45 -6.67 6.67
CA LYS A 28 10.38 -7.31 5.71
C LYS A 28 9.75 -8.53 5.03
N ASN A 29 9.04 -9.36 5.79
CA ASN A 29 8.33 -10.52 5.23
C ASN A 29 7.26 -10.09 4.22
N ILE A 30 6.47 -9.07 4.55
CA ILE A 30 5.46 -8.51 3.64
C ILE A 30 6.12 -7.93 2.37
N ILE A 31 7.26 -7.27 2.49
CA ILE A 31 7.99 -6.73 1.33
C ILE A 31 8.38 -7.86 0.37
N ARG A 32 8.91 -8.97 0.90
CA ARG A 32 9.28 -10.15 0.09
C ARG A 32 8.06 -10.74 -0.61
N GLU A 33 6.97 -10.96 0.12
CA GLU A 33 5.73 -11.52 -0.42
C GLU A 33 5.14 -10.65 -1.55
N VAL A 34 5.17 -9.33 -1.37
CA VAL A 34 4.73 -8.39 -2.40
C VAL A 34 5.67 -8.41 -3.61
N GLN A 35 6.98 -8.51 -3.42
CA GLN A 35 7.94 -8.63 -4.54
C GLN A 35 7.73 -9.93 -5.34
N GLU A 36 7.49 -11.04 -4.65
CA GLU A 36 7.15 -12.34 -5.26
C GLU A 36 5.86 -12.23 -6.07
N PHE A 37 4.81 -11.61 -5.52
CA PHE A 37 3.57 -11.34 -6.25
C PHE A 37 3.78 -10.56 -7.55
N TYR A 38 4.56 -9.48 -7.52
CA TYR A 38 4.85 -8.73 -8.74
C TYR A 38 5.61 -9.55 -9.80
N MET A 39 6.49 -10.44 -9.36
CA MET A 39 7.22 -11.34 -10.24
C MET A 39 6.31 -12.41 -10.82
N GLU A 40 5.50 -13.08 -10.00
CA GLU A 40 4.65 -14.21 -10.43
C GLU A 40 3.46 -13.76 -11.27
N GLU A 41 2.73 -12.72 -10.84
CA GLU A 41 1.52 -12.29 -11.54
C GLU A 41 1.82 -11.46 -12.78
N PHE A 42 2.89 -10.66 -12.75
CA PHE A 42 3.13 -9.63 -13.76
C PHE A 42 4.48 -9.75 -14.48
N ASN A 43 5.31 -10.73 -14.11
CA ASN A 43 6.70 -10.86 -14.59
C ASN A 43 7.49 -9.56 -14.41
N MET A 44 7.29 -8.90 -13.26
CA MET A 44 7.89 -7.60 -12.93
C MET A 44 8.86 -7.73 -11.77
N ILE A 45 10.15 -7.56 -12.07
CA ILE A 45 11.20 -7.51 -11.03
C ILE A 45 11.19 -6.11 -10.38
N ILE A 46 10.75 -6.06 -9.11
CA ILE A 46 10.70 -4.82 -8.33
C ILE A 46 11.97 -4.67 -7.49
N SER A 47 12.90 -3.83 -7.97
CA SER A 47 14.08 -3.39 -7.21
C SER A 47 13.78 -2.10 -6.46
N LEU A 48 13.66 -2.18 -5.14
CA LEU A 48 13.41 -1.04 -4.26
C LEU A 48 14.73 -0.45 -3.75
N GLU A 49 15.23 0.59 -4.43
CA GLU A 49 16.48 1.29 -4.04
C GLU A 49 16.27 2.31 -2.90
N PHE A 50 15.08 2.35 -2.31
CA PHE A 50 14.66 3.33 -1.32
C PHE A 50 13.97 2.65 -0.14
N PRO A 51 13.97 3.29 1.05
CA PRO A 51 13.42 2.66 2.24
C PRO A 51 11.89 2.59 2.21
N ILE A 52 11.37 1.47 2.71
CA ILE A 52 9.98 1.30 3.13
C ILE A 52 9.96 1.38 4.65
N LEU A 53 9.17 2.30 5.20
CA LEU A 53 9.22 2.69 6.60
C LEU A 53 7.85 2.58 7.25
N LEU A 54 7.79 1.97 8.44
CA LEU A 54 6.63 2.11 9.32
C LEU A 54 6.66 3.47 9.99
N VAL A 55 5.54 4.19 10.02
CA VAL A 55 5.39 5.50 10.68
C VAL A 55 4.05 5.57 11.43
N ASN A 56 3.96 6.46 12.42
CA ASN A 56 2.69 6.73 13.10
C ASN A 56 1.85 7.78 12.37
N ARG A 57 0.60 7.98 12.79
CA ARG A 57 -0.36 8.88 12.13
C ARG A 57 0.14 10.32 12.06
N ASP A 58 0.79 10.81 13.11
CA ASP A 58 1.29 12.18 13.15
C ASP A 58 2.45 12.40 12.20
N GLU A 59 3.37 11.44 12.15
CA GLU A 59 4.50 11.45 11.24
C GLU A 59 4.04 11.31 9.78
N MET A 60 3.06 10.44 9.54
CA MET A 60 2.40 10.30 8.24
C MET A 60 1.85 11.65 7.77
N LYS A 61 1.04 12.32 8.61
CA LYS A 61 0.54 13.68 8.34
C LYS A 61 1.67 14.67 8.10
N ARG A 62 2.75 14.63 8.88
CA ARG A 62 3.91 15.53 8.74
C ARG A 62 4.61 15.36 7.40
N VAL A 63 4.82 14.13 6.95
CA VAL A 63 5.46 13.80 5.67
C VAL A 63 4.60 14.28 4.51
N SER A 64 3.29 14.06 4.57
CA SER A 64 2.35 14.51 3.54
C SER A 64 2.16 16.02 3.48
N ARG A 65 2.36 16.70 4.62
CA ARG A 65 2.68 18.13 4.74
C ARG A 65 3.58 18.66 3.63
N LYS A 66 4.63 17.88 3.41
CA LYS A 66 5.84 18.25 2.67
C LYS A 66 5.96 17.51 1.34
N SER A 67 5.06 16.57 1.04
CA SER A 67 5.07 15.87 -0.23
C SER A 67 4.60 16.81 -1.33
N MET A 68 5.32 16.80 -2.45
CA MET A 68 5.04 17.68 -3.59
C MET A 68 3.75 17.26 -4.34
N CYS A 69 3.27 16.05 -4.09
CA CYS A 69 2.09 15.47 -4.69
C CYS A 69 0.92 15.53 -3.70
N ARG A 70 -0.17 16.19 -4.10
CA ARG A 70 -1.45 16.20 -3.38
C ARG A 70 -2.29 15.00 -3.85
N SER A 71 -3.04 14.41 -2.92
CA SER A 71 -4.02 13.36 -3.24
C SER A 71 -5.18 13.94 -4.06
N PRO A 72 -5.66 13.25 -5.12
CA PRO A 72 -6.89 13.59 -5.83
C PRO A 72 -8.14 13.43 -4.97
N PHE A 73 -8.10 12.50 -4.02
CA PHE A 73 -9.24 12.19 -3.19
C PHE A 73 -9.36 13.21 -2.05
N PRO A 74 -10.57 13.75 -1.80
CA PRO A 74 -10.82 14.58 -0.63
C PRO A 74 -10.42 13.81 0.63
N ARG A 75 -9.95 14.52 1.65
CA ARG A 75 -9.58 13.97 2.96
C ARG A 75 -10.82 13.36 3.64
N THR A 76 -11.20 12.16 3.24
CA THR A 76 -12.20 11.37 3.95
C THR A 76 -11.45 10.48 4.93
N ASP A 77 -11.88 10.50 6.19
CA ASP A 77 -11.21 9.84 7.31
C ASP A 77 -11.05 8.31 7.16
N PHE A 78 -11.72 7.71 6.15
CA PHE A 78 -11.64 6.30 5.79
C PHE A 78 -10.44 5.93 4.90
N LEU A 79 -9.90 6.87 4.11
CA LEU A 79 -8.72 6.68 3.24
C LEU A 79 -7.39 7.01 3.94
N ALA A 80 -7.43 7.27 5.26
CA ALA A 80 -6.37 7.92 6.01
C ALA A 80 -5.19 7.05 6.54
N PRO A 81 -4.90 5.81 6.07
CA PRO A 81 -3.57 5.23 6.28
C PRO A 81 -2.59 5.46 5.12
N THR A 82 -3.11 5.80 3.93
CA THR A 82 -2.33 5.91 2.69
C THR A 82 -2.47 7.32 2.16
N LEU A 83 -1.46 8.13 2.39
CA LEU A 83 -1.30 9.34 1.60
C LEU A 83 -0.92 8.83 0.22
N PHE A 84 -1.85 8.88 -0.72
CA PHE A 84 -1.78 8.31 -2.08
C PHE A 84 -0.66 8.87 -2.99
N TRP A 85 0.37 9.46 -2.37
CA TRP A 85 1.70 9.69 -2.91
C TRP A 85 2.70 9.93 -1.76
N PRO A 86 3.09 8.93 -0.94
CA PRO A 86 4.14 9.08 0.04
C PRO A 86 5.52 8.90 -0.61
N CYS A 87 5.56 8.62 -1.92
CA CYS A 87 6.75 8.20 -2.65
C CYS A 87 7.85 9.26 -2.71
N CYS A 88 7.57 10.53 -2.43
CA CYS A 88 8.54 11.62 -2.56
C CYS A 88 8.57 12.46 -1.27
N PHE A 89 9.36 12.04 -0.28
CA PHE A 89 9.72 12.93 0.83
C PHE A 89 11.19 13.32 0.77
N ALA A 90 11.44 14.62 0.84
CA ALA A 90 12.76 15.14 1.11
C ALA A 90 12.96 15.26 2.63
N GLY A 91 13.93 14.51 3.19
CA GLY A 91 14.37 14.71 4.57
C GLY A 91 14.40 13.46 5.43
N LYS A 92 14.34 13.66 6.75
CA LYS A 92 14.30 12.59 7.76
C LYS A 92 12.85 12.25 8.11
N VAL A 93 12.59 10.96 8.35
CA VAL A 93 11.32 10.39 8.80
C VAL A 93 11.57 9.59 10.07
N LEU A 94 10.70 9.75 11.06
CA LEU A 94 10.73 9.06 12.32
C LEU A 94 10.00 7.71 12.17
N SER A 95 10.77 6.68 11.90
CA SER A 95 10.25 5.35 11.58
C SER A 95 10.17 4.45 12.81
N VAL A 96 9.03 3.78 12.98
CA VAL A 96 8.80 2.72 13.97
C VAL A 96 9.65 1.50 13.59
N GLN A 97 10.49 1.03 14.52
CA GLN A 97 11.33 -0.16 14.31
C GLN A 97 10.69 -1.42 14.91
N ARG A 98 10.10 -1.27 16.10
CA ARG A 98 9.36 -2.29 16.84
C ARG A 98 8.46 -1.65 17.88
N CYS A 99 7.48 -2.39 18.36
CA CYS A 99 6.62 -1.96 19.46
C CYS A 99 6.77 -2.88 20.69
N ILE A 100 6.52 -2.32 21.86
CA ILE A 100 6.51 -3.02 23.14
C ILE A 100 5.12 -2.84 23.77
N VAL A 101 4.51 -3.92 24.25
CA VAL A 101 3.20 -3.87 24.90
C VAL A 101 3.37 -3.76 26.40
N ARG A 102 2.73 -2.77 27.03
CA ARG A 102 2.70 -2.56 28.49
C ARG A 102 1.28 -2.17 28.93
N ASP A 103 0.65 -3.02 29.73
CA ASP A 103 -0.66 -2.72 30.34
C ASP A 103 -1.73 -2.23 29.35
N GLY A 104 -1.77 -2.82 28.15
CA GLY A 104 -2.71 -2.43 27.08
C GLY A 104 -2.27 -1.20 26.27
N ASN A 105 -1.11 -0.62 26.54
CA ASN A 105 -0.49 0.41 25.70
C ASN A 105 0.60 -0.21 24.82
N ILE A 106 0.74 0.30 23.60
CA ILE A 106 1.75 -0.09 22.62
C ILE A 106 2.72 1.08 22.47
N GLU A 107 3.92 0.91 23.02
CA GLU A 107 5.01 1.88 22.93
C GLU A 107 5.85 1.59 21.69
N ALA A 108 5.91 2.52 20.74
CA ALA A 108 6.72 2.36 19.54
C ALA A 108 8.16 2.87 19.74
N GLN A 109 9.15 2.01 19.52
CA GLN A 109 10.55 2.41 19.44
C GLN A 109 10.84 2.96 18.04
N LYS A 110 11.27 4.22 17.95
CA LYS A 110 11.42 4.93 16.69
C LYS A 110 12.85 5.36 16.43
N THR A 111 13.21 5.44 15.15
CA THR A 111 14.52 5.95 14.70
C THR A 111 14.38 6.85 13.48
N TRP A 112 15.27 7.82 13.35
CA TRP A 112 15.31 8.68 12.18
C TRP A 112 15.91 7.95 10.99
N LYS A 113 15.16 7.88 9.89
CA LYS A 113 15.59 7.32 8.59
C LYS A 113 15.54 8.42 7.52
N LYS A 114 16.42 8.36 6.53
CA LYS A 114 16.45 9.31 5.41
C LYS A 114 15.86 8.64 4.16
N SER A 115 15.20 9.42 3.31
CA SER A 115 14.92 8.97 1.94
C SER A 115 16.20 8.73 1.15
N ALA A 116 16.13 7.87 0.14
CA ALA A 116 17.24 7.56 -0.75
C ALA A 116 17.00 8.18 -2.13
N LYS A 117 18.09 8.58 -2.81
CA LYS A 117 18.00 9.05 -4.20
C LYS A 117 17.79 7.84 -5.10
N SER A 118 16.66 7.80 -5.80
CA SER A 118 16.42 6.81 -6.85
C SER A 118 17.31 7.11 -8.04
N ARG A 119 18.10 6.13 -8.48
CA ARG A 119 18.96 6.30 -9.67
C ARG A 119 18.13 6.44 -10.95
N LYS A 120 16.96 5.82 -10.99
CA LYS A 120 16.07 5.80 -12.15
C LYS A 120 15.30 7.10 -12.37
N THR A 121 14.88 7.75 -11.29
CA THR A 121 14.03 8.96 -11.39
C THR A 121 14.77 10.24 -11.01
N SER A 122 16.01 10.15 -10.50
CA SER A 122 16.77 11.25 -9.87
C SER A 122 16.13 11.87 -8.61
N MET A 123 14.91 11.44 -8.25
CA MET A 123 14.13 11.92 -7.10
C MET A 123 14.53 11.18 -5.82
N LYS A 124 14.36 11.84 -4.67
CA LYS A 124 14.45 11.18 -3.37
C LYS A 124 13.14 10.45 -3.08
N LEU A 125 13.21 9.12 -3.08
CA LEU A 125 12.06 8.26 -2.86
C LEU A 125 12.10 7.58 -1.49
N GLY A 126 10.92 7.18 -1.03
CA GLY A 126 10.69 6.35 0.14
C GLY A 126 9.20 6.06 0.28
N ILE A 127 8.83 4.89 0.78
CA ILE A 127 7.43 4.54 1.04
C ILE A 127 7.20 4.59 2.55
N CYS A 128 6.16 5.29 2.99
CA CYS A 128 5.76 5.31 4.39
C CYS A 128 4.45 4.51 4.53
N LEU A 129 4.44 3.54 5.45
CA LEU A 129 3.30 2.69 5.78
C LEU A 129 2.88 2.97 7.21
N LEU A 130 1.58 3.06 7.46
CA LEU A 130 1.07 3.30 8.81
C LEU A 130 1.24 2.02 9.66
N TYR A 131 1.98 2.09 10.77
CA TYR A 131 2.11 0.94 11.67
C TYR A 131 0.78 0.62 12.37
N GLY A 132 0.62 -0.62 12.83
CA GLY A 132 -0.62 -1.07 13.47
C GLY A 132 -1.75 -1.42 12.50
N MET A 133 -1.53 -1.29 11.19
CA MET A 133 -2.41 -1.89 10.17
C MET A 133 -2.25 -3.41 10.15
N SER A 134 -3.27 -4.15 9.73
CA SER A 134 -3.13 -5.59 9.50
C SER A 134 -2.07 -5.91 8.44
N GLY A 135 -1.55 -7.13 8.43
CA GLY A 135 -0.63 -7.61 7.39
C GLY A 135 -1.19 -7.41 5.99
N LEU A 136 -2.45 -7.80 5.76
CA LEU A 136 -3.13 -7.65 4.47
C LEU A 136 -3.32 -6.18 4.06
N GLU A 137 -3.68 -5.29 4.98
CA GLU A 137 -3.78 -3.85 4.66
C GLU A 137 -2.43 -3.23 4.34
N THR A 138 -1.39 -3.62 5.08
CA THR A 138 -0.02 -3.17 4.86
C THR A 138 0.49 -3.66 3.51
N ALA A 139 0.27 -4.93 3.18
CA ALA A 139 0.65 -5.53 1.90
C ALA A 139 -0.13 -4.90 0.74
N THR A 140 -1.45 -4.78 0.86
CA THR A 140 -2.28 -4.11 -0.16
C THR A 140 -1.75 -2.70 -0.40
N THR A 141 -1.55 -1.91 0.65
CA THR A 141 -1.00 -0.55 0.53
C THR A 141 0.34 -0.56 -0.21
N LEU A 142 1.25 -1.45 0.18
CA LEU A 142 2.57 -1.54 -0.44
C LEU A 142 2.47 -1.90 -1.92
N VAL A 143 1.56 -2.81 -2.29
CA VAL A 143 1.27 -3.17 -3.68
C VAL A 143 0.89 -1.91 -4.48
N LEU A 144 -0.06 -1.11 -4.00
CA LEU A 144 -0.46 0.13 -4.69
C LEU A 144 0.73 1.09 -4.87
N GLU A 145 1.49 1.32 -3.79
CA GLU A 145 2.61 2.26 -3.81
C GLU A 145 3.75 1.81 -4.73
N ILE A 146 4.02 0.50 -4.82
CA ILE A 146 4.99 -0.06 -5.75
C ILE A 146 4.56 0.19 -7.21
N MET A 147 3.28 0.06 -7.55
CA MET A 147 2.79 0.36 -8.90
C MET A 147 2.99 1.84 -9.24
N HIS A 148 2.69 2.74 -8.30
CA HIS A 148 2.98 4.16 -8.46
C HIS A 148 4.46 4.44 -8.71
N VAL A 149 5.36 3.84 -7.92
CA VAL A 149 6.81 3.96 -8.13
C VAL A 149 7.24 3.40 -9.48
N TRP A 150 6.69 2.26 -9.88
CA TRP A 150 7.02 1.63 -11.14
C TRP A 150 6.62 2.52 -12.32
N LEU A 151 5.39 3.05 -12.33
CA LEU A 151 4.91 4.00 -13.33
C LEU A 151 5.79 5.26 -13.37
N LEU A 152 6.15 5.82 -12.21
CA LEU A 152 7.06 6.96 -12.12
C LEU A 152 8.44 6.64 -12.73
N SER A 153 8.95 5.42 -12.52
CA SER A 153 10.22 4.98 -13.11
C SER A 153 10.17 4.83 -14.63
N LYS A 154 8.96 4.73 -15.21
CA LYS A 154 8.71 4.72 -16.66
C LYS A 154 8.47 6.11 -17.24
N GLY A 155 8.61 7.16 -16.43
CA GLY A 155 8.40 8.54 -16.87
C GLY A 155 6.93 8.99 -16.85
N VAL A 156 6.02 8.15 -16.35
CA VAL A 156 4.62 8.54 -16.14
C VAL A 156 4.59 9.60 -15.05
N LYS A 157 4.09 10.79 -15.41
CA LYS A 157 4.09 11.92 -14.47
C LYS A 157 3.15 11.66 -13.30
N PRO A 158 3.47 12.22 -12.12
CA PRO A 158 2.56 12.35 -11.00
C PRO A 158 1.35 13.22 -11.32
N MET A 159 0.39 12.70 -12.08
CA MET A 159 -0.82 13.42 -12.39
C MET A 159 -2.03 12.54 -12.16
N GLU A 160 -3.11 13.22 -11.79
CA GLU A 160 -4.50 12.82 -11.57
C GLU A 160 -5.15 12.08 -12.75
N GLY A 161 -4.40 11.22 -13.44
CA GLY A 161 -4.94 10.39 -14.51
C GLY A 161 -5.82 9.31 -13.92
N GLU A 162 -7.10 9.30 -14.30
CA GLU A 162 -8.05 8.22 -14.04
C GLU A 162 -7.42 6.84 -14.30
N ALA A 163 -6.58 6.73 -15.33
CA ALA A 163 -5.86 5.51 -15.68
C ALA A 163 -4.80 5.09 -14.66
N VAL A 164 -4.02 6.03 -14.12
CA VAL A 164 -2.98 5.75 -13.11
C VAL A 164 -3.63 5.33 -11.79
N SER A 165 -4.63 6.08 -11.32
CA SER A 165 -5.36 5.70 -10.10
C SER A 165 -6.09 4.37 -10.29
N GLY A 166 -6.72 4.17 -11.46
CA GLY A 166 -7.46 2.97 -11.79
C GLY A 166 -6.58 1.73 -11.80
N ILE A 167 -5.44 1.77 -12.50
CA ILE A 167 -4.57 0.60 -12.60
C ILE A 167 -3.93 0.22 -11.26
N CYS A 168 -3.56 1.19 -10.41
CA CYS A 168 -3.11 0.91 -9.06
C CYS A 168 -4.20 0.21 -8.23
N GLN A 169 -5.46 0.64 -8.37
CA GLN A 169 -6.59 0.00 -7.70
C GLN A 169 -6.84 -1.43 -8.22
N VAL A 170 -6.70 -1.66 -9.54
CA VAL A 170 -6.80 -2.99 -10.16
C VAL A 170 -5.73 -3.94 -9.60
N VAL A 171 -4.48 -3.51 -9.55
CA VAL A 171 -3.39 -4.34 -9.03
C VAL A 171 -3.59 -4.66 -7.54
N GLY A 172 -4.07 -3.69 -6.75
CA GLY A 172 -4.46 -3.95 -5.36
C GLY A 172 -5.64 -4.92 -5.21
N HIS A 173 -6.57 -4.93 -6.17
CA HIS A 173 -7.66 -5.91 -6.21
C HIS A 173 -7.12 -7.32 -6.54
N ILE A 174 -6.27 -7.46 -7.56
CA ILE A 174 -5.63 -8.73 -7.93
C ILE A 174 -4.88 -9.33 -6.72
N TRP A 175 -4.11 -8.51 -5.99
CA TRP A 175 -3.45 -8.93 -4.75
C TRP A 175 -4.43 -9.50 -3.72
N ARG A 176 -5.54 -8.81 -3.48
CA ARG A 176 -6.54 -9.24 -2.48
C ARG A 176 -7.23 -10.53 -2.90
N GLU A 177 -7.56 -10.71 -4.17
CA GLU A 177 -8.17 -11.94 -4.66
C GLU A 177 -7.20 -13.12 -4.55
N ARG A 178 -5.92 -12.93 -4.90
CA ARG A 178 -4.88 -13.94 -4.65
C ARG A 178 -4.79 -14.31 -3.17
N TYR A 179 -4.73 -13.32 -2.28
CA TYR A 179 -4.65 -13.56 -0.84
C TYR A 179 -5.86 -14.35 -0.33
N LYS A 180 -7.07 -14.05 -0.82
CA LYS A 180 -8.28 -14.84 -0.49
C LYS A 180 -8.14 -16.28 -0.97
N SER A 181 -7.76 -16.49 -2.23
CA SER A 181 -7.62 -17.83 -2.80
C SER A 181 -6.61 -18.68 -2.04
N SER A 182 -5.44 -18.12 -1.71
CA SER A 182 -4.41 -18.83 -0.94
C SER A 182 -4.88 -19.21 0.47
N ASN A 183 -5.57 -18.31 1.19
CA ASN A 183 -6.06 -18.61 2.54
C ASN A 183 -7.25 -19.59 2.54
N LEU A 184 -8.06 -19.62 1.47
CA LEU A 184 -9.12 -20.62 1.31
C LEU A 184 -8.58 -22.01 0.93
N SER A 185 -7.46 -22.07 0.20
CA SER A 185 -6.87 -23.34 -0.24
C SER A 185 -6.06 -24.06 0.85
N ASP A 186 -5.52 -23.36 1.84
CA ASP A 186 -4.57 -23.93 2.81
C ASP A 186 -5.23 -24.66 4.00
N GLY A 187 -6.53 -24.98 3.91
CA GLY A 187 -7.27 -25.71 4.96
C GLY A 187 -7.31 -24.99 6.34
N GLY A 188 -6.83 -23.75 6.41
CA GLY A 188 -6.77 -22.91 7.60
C GLY A 188 -8.14 -22.41 8.01
N ASN A 189 -8.90 -23.27 8.68
CA ASN A 189 -10.22 -22.99 9.21
C ASN A 189 -10.14 -22.11 10.49
N SER A 190 -9.38 -21.01 10.45
CA SER A 190 -9.33 -20.05 11.55
C SER A 190 -10.48 -19.06 11.37
N GLU A 191 -11.43 -19.08 12.30
CA GLU A 191 -12.56 -18.15 12.35
C GLU A 191 -12.09 -16.68 12.30
N SER A 192 -10.88 -16.42 12.80
CA SER A 192 -10.17 -15.14 12.74
C SER A 192 -9.82 -14.68 11.32
N ASP A 193 -9.37 -15.57 10.43
CA ASP A 193 -8.98 -15.19 9.07
C ASP A 193 -10.21 -14.89 8.21
N HIS A 194 -11.28 -15.66 8.39
CA HIS A 194 -12.55 -15.41 7.71
C HIS A 194 -13.22 -14.11 8.19
N ARG A 195 -13.16 -13.83 9.51
CA ARG A 195 -13.63 -12.56 10.07
C ARG A 195 -12.76 -11.38 9.64
N LEU A 196 -11.43 -11.53 9.55
CA LEU A 196 -10.54 -10.50 9.03
C LEU A 196 -10.84 -10.19 7.56
N LEU A 197 -11.00 -11.22 6.71
CA LEU A 197 -11.41 -11.03 5.32
C LEU A 197 -12.75 -10.31 5.23
N THR A 198 -13.72 -10.67 6.07
CA THR A 198 -15.04 -10.01 6.15
C THR A 198 -14.92 -8.55 6.60
N LEU A 199 -14.13 -8.25 7.64
CA LEU A 199 -13.86 -6.89 8.11
C LEU A 199 -13.15 -6.04 7.04
N LEU A 200 -12.28 -6.66 6.24
CA LEU A 200 -11.56 -6.02 5.14
C LEU A 200 -12.43 -5.83 3.88
N GLU A 201 -13.40 -6.70 3.66
CA GLU A 201 -14.46 -6.52 2.66
C GLU A 201 -15.41 -5.38 3.04
N MET A 202 -15.64 -5.16 4.34
CA MET A 202 -16.35 -3.96 4.83
C MET A 202 -15.50 -2.69 4.65
N ARG A 203 -14.17 -2.76 4.76
CA ARG A 203 -13.22 -1.69 4.37
C ARG A 203 -13.00 -1.69 2.85
N LYS A 204 -14.07 -1.53 2.07
CA LYS A 204 -13.99 -1.41 0.60
C LYS A 204 -13.01 -0.29 0.24
N MET A 205 -11.96 -0.65 -0.52
CA MET A 205 -11.14 0.36 -1.18
C MET A 205 -12.08 1.18 -2.07
N PRO A 206 -12.07 2.52 -2.00
CA PRO A 206 -12.95 3.35 -2.84
C PRO A 206 -12.70 3.03 -4.30
N ARG A 207 -13.67 2.40 -4.94
CA ARG A 207 -13.64 2.04 -6.35
C ARG A 207 -14.22 3.22 -7.13
N GLY A 208 -13.39 3.84 -7.94
CA GLY A 208 -13.80 4.92 -8.85
C GLY A 208 -14.02 4.40 -10.26
N ILE A 209 -14.49 5.28 -11.14
CA ILE A 209 -14.69 5.00 -12.58
C ILE A 209 -13.40 4.45 -13.23
N GLY A 210 -12.23 4.92 -12.79
CA GLY A 210 -10.94 4.41 -13.27
C GLY A 210 -10.67 2.94 -12.91
N PHE A 211 -11.15 2.45 -11.76
CA PHE A 211 -11.05 1.04 -11.41
C PHE A 211 -11.89 0.19 -12.36
N GLU A 212 -13.14 0.57 -12.62
CA GLU A 212 -14.04 -0.19 -13.49
C GLU A 212 -13.50 -0.25 -14.92
N LYS A 213 -13.04 0.88 -15.47
CA LYS A 213 -12.39 0.91 -16.79
C LYS A 213 -11.11 0.11 -16.82
N GLY A 214 -10.31 0.18 -15.75
CA GLY A 214 -9.08 -0.58 -15.63
C GLY A 214 -9.32 -2.08 -15.59
N MET A 215 -10.30 -2.55 -14.80
CA MET A 215 -10.68 -3.97 -14.76
C MET A 215 -11.09 -4.47 -16.13
N LYS A 216 -12.01 -3.77 -16.82
CA LYS A 216 -12.44 -4.12 -18.17
C LYS A 216 -11.28 -4.18 -19.16
N ALA A 217 -10.39 -3.17 -19.14
CA ALA A 217 -9.24 -3.15 -20.02
C ALA A 217 -8.26 -4.31 -19.74
N VAL A 218 -8.06 -4.66 -18.46
CA VAL A 218 -7.18 -5.79 -18.09
C VAL A 218 -7.80 -7.13 -18.44
N GLU A 219 -9.12 -7.29 -18.32
CA GLU A 219 -9.85 -8.48 -18.76
C GLU A 219 -9.79 -8.66 -20.28
N GLU A 220 -9.92 -7.58 -21.04
CA GLU A 220 -9.95 -7.61 -22.51
C GLU A 220 -8.56 -7.75 -23.13
N TYR A 221 -7.57 -7.00 -22.63
CA TYR A 221 -6.25 -6.88 -23.27
C TYR A 221 -5.09 -7.49 -22.47
N GLY A 222 -5.33 -7.89 -21.22
CA GLY A 222 -4.30 -8.32 -20.30
C GLY A 222 -3.55 -7.16 -19.65
N LEU A 223 -3.07 -7.36 -18.42
CA LEU A 223 -2.45 -6.29 -17.63
C LEU A 223 -1.24 -5.68 -18.31
N ARG A 224 -0.40 -6.50 -18.95
CA ARG A 224 0.86 -6.01 -19.51
C ARG A 224 0.63 -4.99 -20.61
N PHE A 225 -0.28 -5.29 -21.53
CA PHE A 225 -0.66 -4.39 -22.61
C PHE A 225 -1.23 -3.08 -22.06
N VAL A 226 -2.14 -3.17 -21.07
CA VAL A 226 -2.72 -1.99 -20.43
C VAL A 226 -1.65 -1.11 -19.77
N LEU A 227 -0.67 -1.70 -19.09
CA LEU A 227 0.44 -0.94 -18.51
C LEU A 227 1.29 -0.25 -19.58
N ASP A 228 1.57 -0.91 -20.70
CA ASP A 228 2.35 -0.32 -21.80
C ASP A 228 1.57 0.83 -22.49
N GLU A 229 0.25 0.72 -22.62
CA GLU A 229 -0.63 1.80 -23.09
C GLU A 229 -0.65 3.00 -22.13
N ILE A 230 -0.72 2.75 -20.81
CA ILE A 230 -0.66 3.82 -19.81
C ILE A 230 0.70 4.51 -19.84
N VAL A 231 1.79 3.76 -19.97
CA VAL A 231 3.15 4.32 -20.06
C VAL A 231 3.32 5.18 -21.31
N SER A 232 2.78 4.74 -22.45
CA SER A 232 2.94 5.44 -23.73
C SER A 232 1.98 6.62 -23.93
N LYS A 233 0.72 6.48 -23.52
CA LYS A 233 -0.38 7.43 -23.82
C LYS A 233 -0.99 8.09 -22.58
N GLY A 234 -0.72 7.57 -21.38
CA GLY A 234 -1.30 8.08 -20.13
C GLY A 234 -2.78 7.77 -19.94
N LYS A 235 -3.36 6.85 -20.73
CA LYS A 235 -4.77 6.48 -20.73
C LYS A 235 -4.93 4.97 -20.85
N PHE A 236 -6.10 4.45 -20.46
CA PHE A 236 -6.48 3.08 -20.79
C PHE A 236 -6.66 2.91 -22.31
N PRO A 237 -6.45 1.71 -22.86
CA PRO A 237 -6.80 1.43 -24.25
C PRO A 237 -8.28 1.69 -24.48
N SER A 238 -8.62 2.14 -25.69
CA SER A 238 -10.02 2.27 -26.11
C SER A 238 -10.62 0.88 -26.20
N THR A 239 -11.47 0.52 -25.24
CA THR A 239 -12.27 -0.71 -25.31
C THR A 239 -13.20 -0.61 -26.52
N HIS A 240 -13.22 -1.62 -27.38
CA HIS A 240 -14.23 -1.70 -28.43
C HIS A 240 -15.56 -2.08 -27.75
N THR A 241 -16.42 -1.08 -27.54
CA THR A 241 -17.82 -1.31 -27.15
C THR A 241 -18.61 -1.93 -28.29
#